data_AF-A0A0R3LED8-F1
#
_entry.id   AF-A0A0R3LED8-F1
#
_cell.length_a   1.000
_cell.length_b   1.000
_cell.length_c   1.000
_cell.angle_alpha   90.00
_cell.angle_beta   90.00
_cell.angle_gamma   90.00
#
_symmetry.space_group_name_H-M   'P 1'
#
loop_
_entity.id
_entity.type
_entity.pdbx_description
1 polymer ?
#
loop_
_entity_poly.entity_id
_entity_poly.type
_entity_poly.pdbx_seq_one_letter_code
_entity_poly.pdbx_strand_id
1 'polypeptide(L)'
;MAKIAVADVFVADVSIINAGAPRPTPNPNVLVELGYAVAQLGWDNIILVQNSAFGGPELLPFDLRGRRTVVYDASDGSDRAKVKALLQGRLEAGLRAAMEAGPASNLASGREANLWWGEWHFDAASAGGTLFIRDVGPCGFLFDLEVSHGAHSGFITAYGRIVSRDIAYCRLSNGETEPEGELIFRRRIDNGRRIIEVEEASPCIYFRGARASFGGNFVRDREPWFDRGFMNELEIARLHRMLGKNLEKMRNCTSDVSERDNLDEEVMARVVSGGVAGLYTIMESIVMFNGNGEMWAAYIDDAMVRYFTNVPAYRNVLPKTIDDWRSGFADMPVDYCEPEMALPKLNG
;
A
#
# COMPACT_ATOMS: atom_id res chain seq x y z
N MET A 1 -16.11 8.41 12.00
CA MET A 1 -14.72 7.91 12.11
C MET A 1 -14.37 6.89 11.03
N ALA A 2 -15.05 5.73 10.92
CA ALA A 2 -14.72 4.71 9.90
C ALA A 2 -14.70 5.23 8.45
N LYS A 3 -15.63 6.12 8.09
CA LYS A 3 -15.70 6.75 6.75
C LYS A 3 -14.50 7.65 6.42
N ILE A 4 -13.86 8.25 7.43
CA ILE A 4 -12.71 9.14 7.25
C ILE A 4 -11.46 8.31 6.99
N ALA A 5 -11.30 7.19 7.69
CA ALA A 5 -10.13 6.32 7.54
C ALA A 5 -10.07 5.61 6.18
N VAL A 6 -11.20 5.44 5.47
CA VAL A 6 -11.25 4.86 4.11
C VAL A 6 -11.22 5.91 2.99
N ALA A 7 -11.20 7.20 3.32
CA ALA A 7 -11.31 8.25 2.30
C ALA A 7 -9.95 8.49 1.62
N ASP A 8 -9.96 8.68 0.30
CA ASP A 8 -8.75 9.10 -0.43
C ASP A 8 -8.37 10.55 -0.10
N VAL A 9 -9.38 11.40 0.10
CA VAL A 9 -9.21 12.82 0.43
C VAL A 9 -10.25 13.21 1.47
N PHE A 10 -9.84 13.98 2.49
CA PHE A 10 -10.75 14.58 3.47
C PHE A 10 -10.88 16.08 3.24
N VAL A 11 -12.12 16.56 3.09
CA VAL A 11 -12.44 17.97 2.91
C VAL A 11 -13.03 18.52 4.21
N ALA A 12 -12.37 19.51 4.81
CA ALA A 12 -12.78 20.09 6.09
C ALA A 12 -13.24 21.55 5.91
N ASP A 13 -14.49 21.84 6.27
CA ASP A 13 -14.97 23.22 6.37
C ASP A 13 -14.49 23.84 7.68
N VAL A 14 -13.49 24.72 7.57
CA VAL A 14 -12.87 25.43 8.69
C VAL A 14 -13.36 26.87 8.80
N SER A 15 -14.54 27.19 8.27
CA SER A 15 -15.17 28.50 8.46
C SER A 15 -15.38 28.80 9.95
N ILE A 16 -15.08 30.04 10.35
CA ILE A 16 -15.19 30.48 11.74
C ILE A 16 -16.65 30.59 12.14
N ILE A 17 -17.03 29.97 13.25
CA ILE A 17 -18.43 29.94 13.71
C ILE A 17 -18.74 31.00 14.78
N ASN A 18 -17.71 31.59 15.39
CA ASN A 18 -17.81 32.54 16.50
C ASN A 18 -17.07 33.84 16.19
N ALA A 19 -17.34 34.42 15.02
CA ALA A 19 -16.73 35.68 14.58
C ALA A 19 -16.89 36.79 15.66
N GLY A 20 -15.81 37.51 15.93
CA GLY A 20 -15.76 38.56 16.96
C GLY A 20 -15.46 38.10 18.39
N ALA A 21 -15.34 36.78 18.64
CA ALA A 21 -14.86 36.28 19.94
C ALA A 21 -13.35 36.51 20.12
N PRO A 22 -12.84 36.60 21.38
CA PRO A 22 -11.40 36.73 21.64
C PRO A 22 -10.55 35.59 21.07
N ARG A 23 -11.16 34.41 20.89
CA ARG A 23 -10.55 33.24 20.26
C ARG A 23 -11.49 32.69 19.18
N PRO A 24 -11.38 33.19 17.94
CA PRO A 24 -12.11 32.64 16.80
C PRO A 24 -11.74 31.18 16.58
N THR A 25 -12.74 30.36 16.25
CA THR A 25 -12.56 28.93 15.99
C THR A 25 -13.55 28.43 14.93
N PRO A 26 -13.13 27.45 14.12
CA PRO A 26 -14.05 26.59 13.40
C PRO A 26 -14.89 25.72 14.34
N ASN A 27 -15.85 24.99 13.77
CA ASN A 27 -16.62 24.00 14.51
C ASN A 27 -15.69 22.95 15.17
N PRO A 28 -15.73 22.79 16.52
CA PRO A 28 -14.87 21.85 17.22
C PRO A 28 -15.02 20.40 16.77
N ASN A 29 -16.22 19.97 16.34
CA ASN A 29 -16.42 18.61 15.83
C ASN A 29 -15.63 18.39 14.53
N VAL A 30 -15.60 19.40 13.65
CA VAL A 30 -14.80 19.34 12.41
C VAL A 30 -13.32 19.31 12.74
N LEU A 31 -12.87 20.04 13.77
CA LEU A 31 -11.46 20.01 14.20
C LEU A 31 -11.04 18.64 14.74
N VAL A 32 -11.93 17.96 15.47
CA VAL A 32 -11.68 16.59 15.96
C VAL A 32 -11.59 15.61 14.78
N GLU A 33 -12.53 15.70 13.83
CA GLU A 33 -12.52 14.87 12.62
C GLU A 33 -11.29 15.15 11.74
N LEU A 34 -10.91 16.41 11.60
CA LEU A 34 -9.71 16.85 10.89
C LEU A 34 -8.44 16.30 11.55
N GLY A 35 -8.32 16.38 12.88
CA GLY A 35 -7.19 15.80 13.59
C GLY A 35 -7.06 14.29 13.36
N TYR A 36 -8.19 13.58 13.37
CA TYR A 36 -8.23 12.15 13.02
C TYR A 36 -7.87 11.92 11.54
N ALA A 37 -8.41 12.71 10.61
CA ALA A 37 -8.13 12.61 9.18
C ALA A 37 -6.66 12.83 8.87
N VAL A 38 -6.04 13.85 9.47
CA VAL A 38 -4.59 14.13 9.34
C VAL A 38 -3.76 12.94 9.82
N ALA A 39 -4.15 12.31 10.94
CA ALA A 39 -3.45 11.15 11.48
C ALA A 39 -3.56 9.90 10.60
N GLN A 40 -4.68 9.72 9.87
CA GLN A 40 -4.90 8.56 9.01
C GLN A 40 -4.40 8.78 7.57
N LEU A 41 -4.64 9.96 7.00
CA LEU A 41 -4.48 10.23 5.57
C LEU A 41 -3.22 11.07 5.27
N GLY A 42 -2.65 11.76 6.27
CA GLY A 42 -1.58 12.73 6.08
C GLY A 42 -2.06 14.05 5.46
N TRP A 43 -1.27 15.12 5.62
CA TRP A 43 -1.66 16.48 5.21
C TRP A 43 -1.87 16.65 3.70
N ASP A 44 -1.18 15.86 2.88
CA ASP A 44 -1.27 15.95 1.42
C ASP A 44 -2.65 15.54 0.89
N ASN A 45 -3.40 14.76 1.69
CA ASN A 45 -4.74 14.28 1.39
C ASN A 45 -5.84 15.09 2.12
N ILE A 46 -5.49 16.26 2.67
CA ILE A 46 -6.43 17.15 3.36
C ILE A 46 -6.67 18.42 2.54
N ILE A 47 -7.94 18.73 2.30
CA ILE A 47 -8.36 20.00 1.69
C ILE A 47 -9.13 20.81 2.73
N LEU A 48 -8.53 21.90 3.20
CA LEU A 48 -9.24 22.87 4.04
C LEU A 48 -10.05 23.81 3.16
N VAL A 49 -11.28 24.10 3.56
CA VAL A 49 -12.18 25.03 2.87
C VAL A 49 -12.66 26.07 3.86
N GLN A 50 -12.67 27.34 3.49
CA GLN A 50 -13.06 28.42 4.38
C GLN A 50 -13.87 29.49 3.66
N ASN A 51 -14.99 29.88 4.27
CA ASN A 51 -15.71 31.09 3.89
C ASN A 51 -15.10 32.32 4.59
N SER A 52 -14.48 33.22 3.84
CA SER A 52 -13.84 34.44 4.37
C SER A 52 -14.82 35.47 4.89
N ALA A 53 -16.12 35.35 4.57
CA ALA A 53 -17.16 36.24 5.12
C ALA A 53 -17.22 36.19 6.66
N PHE A 54 -16.72 35.10 7.27
CA PHE A 54 -16.67 34.92 8.73
C PHE A 54 -15.27 35.15 9.33
N GLY A 55 -14.30 35.60 8.53
CA GLY A 55 -12.92 35.83 8.92
C GLY A 55 -11.92 35.10 8.02
N GLY A 56 -10.73 35.66 7.83
CA GLY A 56 -9.71 35.13 6.94
C GLY A 56 -8.88 33.98 7.54
N PRO A 57 -8.04 33.30 6.73
CA PRO A 57 -7.20 32.19 7.17
C PRO A 57 -6.23 32.53 8.30
N GLU A 58 -5.84 33.80 8.41
CA GLU A 58 -4.99 34.33 9.48
C GLU A 58 -5.63 34.25 10.86
N LEU A 59 -6.96 34.15 10.93
CA LEU A 59 -7.71 34.02 12.17
C LEU A 59 -7.92 32.56 12.60
N LEU A 60 -7.50 31.58 11.80
CA LEU A 60 -7.59 30.17 12.16
C LEU A 60 -6.69 29.81 13.36
N PRO A 61 -6.99 28.71 14.07
CA PRO A 61 -6.09 28.13 15.05
C PRO A 61 -4.66 27.96 14.52
N PHE A 62 -3.66 28.07 15.39
CA PHE A 62 -2.25 28.10 14.98
C PHE A 62 -1.83 26.86 14.18
N ASP A 63 -2.40 25.68 14.48
CA ASP A 63 -2.14 24.43 13.76
C ASP A 63 -2.60 24.45 12.29
N LEU A 64 -3.62 25.28 11.99
CA LEU A 64 -4.20 25.44 10.65
C LEU A 64 -3.65 26.67 9.92
N ARG A 65 -3.07 27.64 10.65
CA ARG A 65 -2.43 28.80 10.04
C ARG A 65 -1.25 28.37 9.18
N GLY A 66 -1.19 28.88 7.95
CA GLY A 66 -0.15 28.54 6.97
C GLY A 66 -0.41 27.24 6.21
N ARG A 67 -1.46 26.48 6.55
CA ARG A 67 -1.94 25.37 5.70
C ARG A 67 -2.66 25.93 4.48
N ARG A 68 -2.58 25.19 3.37
CA ARG A 68 -3.28 25.57 2.13
C ARG A 68 -4.79 25.43 2.34
N THR A 69 -5.51 26.53 2.19
CA THR A 69 -6.97 26.59 2.37
C THR A 69 -7.63 27.12 1.11
N VAL A 70 -8.67 26.43 0.63
CA VAL A 70 -9.56 26.91 -0.42
C VAL A 70 -10.49 27.96 0.18
N VAL A 71 -10.14 29.23 -0.03
CA VAL A 71 -10.93 30.36 0.46
C VAL A 71 -11.97 30.76 -0.59
N TYR A 72 -13.20 31.00 -0.14
CA TYR A 72 -14.26 31.62 -0.93
C TYR A 72 -14.97 32.69 -0.10
N ASP A 73 -15.63 33.64 -0.74
CA ASP A 73 -16.41 34.67 -0.05
C ASP A 73 -17.87 34.57 -0.47
N ALA A 74 -18.76 34.28 0.48
CA ALA A 74 -20.20 34.25 0.26
C ALA A 74 -20.93 35.25 1.17
N SER A 75 -20.40 36.47 1.27
CA SER A 75 -21.04 37.58 1.97
C SER A 75 -22.37 38.00 1.32
N ASP A 76 -23.23 38.67 2.08
CA ASP A 76 -24.50 39.19 1.55
C ASP A 76 -24.24 40.20 0.42
N GLY A 77 -24.83 39.95 -0.76
CA GLY A 77 -24.60 40.73 -1.98
C GLY A 77 -23.57 40.13 -2.95
N SER A 78 -22.90 39.04 -2.58
CA SER A 78 -22.00 38.32 -3.49
C SER A 78 -22.77 37.65 -4.65
N ASP A 79 -22.16 37.68 -5.85
CA ASP A 79 -22.66 36.96 -7.01
C ASP A 79 -22.45 35.46 -6.80
N ARG A 80 -23.48 34.78 -6.30
CA ARG A 80 -23.45 33.36 -5.95
C ARG A 80 -23.01 32.47 -7.13
N ALA A 81 -23.33 32.85 -8.38
CA ALA A 81 -22.93 32.07 -9.54
C ALA A 81 -21.41 32.13 -9.74
N LYS A 82 -20.80 33.31 -9.61
CA LYS A 82 -19.34 33.49 -9.68
C LYS A 82 -18.62 32.82 -8.53
N VAL A 83 -19.12 32.97 -7.29
CA VAL A 83 -18.53 32.33 -6.11
C VAL A 83 -18.54 30.81 -6.25
N LYS A 84 -19.66 30.24 -6.70
CA LYS A 84 -19.77 28.79 -6.96
C LYS A 84 -18.78 28.33 -8.02
N ALA A 85 -18.66 29.03 -9.15
CA ALA A 85 -17.73 28.66 -10.21
C ALA A 85 -16.26 28.71 -9.75
N LEU A 86 -15.88 29.73 -8.99
CA LEU A 86 -14.54 29.86 -8.43
C LEU A 86 -14.23 28.76 -7.41
N LEU A 87 -15.16 28.49 -6.49
CA LEU A 87 -15.01 27.44 -5.48
C LEU A 87 -14.92 26.07 -6.15
N GLN A 88 -15.76 25.80 -7.16
CA GLN A 88 -15.72 24.56 -7.93
C GLN A 88 -14.35 24.36 -8.59
N GLY A 89 -13.82 25.36 -9.30
CA GLY A 89 -12.51 25.24 -9.96
C GLY A 89 -11.36 25.04 -8.96
N ARG A 90 -11.39 25.74 -7.82
CA ARG A 90 -10.37 25.59 -6.76
C ARG A 90 -10.44 24.22 -6.07
N LEU A 91 -11.65 23.74 -5.79
CA LEU A 91 -11.86 22.40 -5.23
C LEU A 91 -11.42 21.33 -6.21
N GLU A 92 -11.78 21.43 -7.49
CA GLU A 92 -11.37 20.48 -8.52
C GLU A 92 -9.84 20.42 -8.63
N ALA A 93 -9.16 21.57 -8.67
CA ALA A 93 -7.70 21.61 -8.69
C ALA A 93 -7.08 21.01 -7.42
N GLY A 94 -7.66 21.27 -6.24
CA GLY A 94 -7.21 20.69 -4.98
C GLY A 94 -7.38 19.17 -4.93
N LEU A 95 -8.53 18.67 -5.40
CA LEU A 95 -8.82 17.25 -5.49
C LEU A 95 -7.88 16.54 -6.46
N ARG A 96 -7.66 17.09 -7.66
CA ARG A 96 -6.70 16.54 -8.62
C ARG A 96 -5.30 16.46 -8.04
N ALA A 97 -4.82 17.53 -7.40
CA ALA A 97 -3.49 17.54 -6.79
C ALA A 97 -3.35 16.49 -5.66
N ALA A 98 -4.37 16.32 -4.81
CA ALA A 98 -4.36 15.30 -3.76
C ALA A 98 -4.37 13.88 -4.36
N MET A 99 -5.13 13.67 -5.44
CA MET A 99 -5.18 12.37 -6.14
C MET A 99 -3.93 12.07 -6.98
N GLU A 100 -3.27 13.09 -7.54
CA GLU A 100 -2.01 12.97 -8.29
C GLU A 100 -0.82 12.69 -7.38
N ALA A 101 -0.79 13.28 -6.16
CA ALA A 101 0.12 12.84 -5.12
C ALA A 101 -0.17 11.36 -4.77
N GLY A 102 -1.45 11.02 -4.61
CA GLY A 102 -1.91 9.66 -4.38
C GLY A 102 -1.43 9.09 -3.03
N PRO A 103 -2.06 8.02 -2.52
CA PRO A 103 -1.52 7.28 -1.38
C PRO A 103 -0.15 6.64 -1.72
N ALA A 104 0.16 6.43 -2.99
CA ALA A 104 1.39 5.78 -3.45
C ALA A 104 2.67 6.63 -3.24
N SER A 105 2.60 7.96 -3.26
CA SER A 105 3.81 8.79 -3.05
C SER A 105 4.27 8.83 -1.59
N ASN A 106 3.44 8.39 -0.64
CA ASN A 106 3.69 8.48 0.80
C ASN A 106 3.76 7.12 1.51
N LEU A 107 3.67 5.99 0.78
CA LEU A 107 3.90 4.67 1.38
C LEU A 107 5.39 4.51 1.67
N ALA A 108 5.73 4.49 2.96
CA ALA A 108 7.10 4.28 3.41
C ALA A 108 7.63 2.92 2.91
N SER A 109 8.91 2.92 2.56
CA SER A 109 9.71 1.73 2.25
C SER A 109 10.99 1.74 3.07
N GLY A 110 11.67 0.60 3.14
CA GLY A 110 12.88 0.41 3.94
C GLY A 110 12.68 -0.58 5.09
N ARG A 111 13.78 -0.97 5.75
CA ARG A 111 13.79 -1.97 6.83
C ARG A 111 12.88 -1.66 8.01
N GLU A 112 12.67 -0.38 8.30
CA GLU A 112 11.84 0.08 9.42
C GLU A 112 10.44 0.52 8.98
N ALA A 113 10.15 0.51 7.67
CA ALA A 113 8.84 0.90 7.16
C ALA A 113 7.77 -0.13 7.52
N ASN A 114 6.52 0.31 7.54
CA ASN A 114 5.37 -0.54 7.80
C ASN A 114 5.07 -1.40 6.57
N LEU A 115 4.80 -2.70 6.75
CA LEU A 115 4.45 -3.62 5.66
C LEU A 115 3.44 -4.64 6.17
N TRP A 116 2.25 -4.68 5.56
CA TRP A 116 1.20 -5.66 5.82
C TRP A 116 1.12 -6.70 4.72
N TRP A 117 1.01 -6.24 3.47
CA TRP A 117 0.86 -7.02 2.25
C TRP A 117 1.95 -8.06 2.14
N GLY A 118 1.65 -9.25 1.66
CA GLY A 118 2.63 -10.27 1.31
C GLY A 118 2.40 -11.59 2.04
N GLU A 119 3.26 -12.55 1.76
CA GLU A 119 3.25 -13.88 2.36
C GLU A 119 4.14 -13.92 3.61
N TRP A 120 3.61 -14.54 4.66
CA TRP A 120 4.23 -14.69 5.97
C TRP A 120 4.16 -16.15 6.40
N HIS A 121 5.24 -16.67 6.97
CA HIS A 121 5.39 -18.09 7.29
C HIS A 121 5.44 -18.30 8.80
N PHE A 122 4.74 -19.33 9.27
CA PHE A 122 4.67 -19.66 10.69
C PHE A 122 6.04 -20.08 11.25
N ASP A 123 6.46 -19.44 12.34
CA ASP A 123 7.75 -19.70 13.00
C ASP A 123 7.60 -20.72 14.14
N ALA A 124 7.42 -21.99 13.78
CA ALA A 124 7.34 -23.09 14.73
C ALA A 124 7.89 -24.42 14.15
N ALA A 125 8.45 -25.26 15.00
CA ALA A 125 9.05 -26.53 14.59
C ALA A 125 8.04 -27.68 14.36
N SER A 126 6.89 -27.65 15.06
CA SER A 126 5.92 -28.75 15.11
C SER A 126 4.54 -28.39 14.57
N ALA A 127 4.40 -27.19 14.00
CA ALA A 127 3.20 -26.68 13.37
C ALA A 127 3.60 -25.88 12.13
N GLY A 128 2.75 -25.88 11.12
CA GLY A 128 2.95 -25.08 9.91
C GLY A 128 1.83 -24.06 9.76
N GLY A 129 2.08 -23.04 8.95
CA GLY A 129 1.04 -22.10 8.58
C GLY A 129 1.57 -21.02 7.65
N THR A 130 0.65 -20.46 6.87
CA THR A 130 0.90 -19.32 6.00
C THR A 130 -0.17 -18.27 6.26
N LEU A 131 0.26 -17.02 6.35
CA LEU A 131 -0.62 -15.87 6.32
C LEU A 131 -0.29 -15.11 5.03
N PHE A 132 -1.23 -15.07 4.10
CA PHE A 132 -1.09 -14.27 2.89
C PHE A 132 -2.01 -13.06 2.95
N ILE A 133 -1.44 -11.87 3.05
CA ILE A 133 -2.19 -10.62 3.00
C ILE A 133 -2.21 -10.14 1.55
N ARG A 134 -3.34 -10.35 0.86
CA ARG A 134 -3.48 -10.20 -0.59
C ARG A 134 -3.53 -8.75 -1.04
N ASP A 135 -4.39 -7.98 -0.40
CA ASP A 135 -4.72 -6.60 -0.75
C ASP A 135 -4.80 -5.78 0.52
N VAL A 136 -4.03 -4.69 0.58
CA VAL A 136 -4.01 -3.76 1.70
C VAL A 136 -4.60 -2.44 1.25
N GLY A 137 -5.66 -2.02 1.93
CA GLY A 137 -6.24 -0.70 1.78
C GLY A 137 -6.04 0.15 3.05
N PRO A 138 -6.51 1.40 3.03
CA PRO A 138 -6.33 2.34 4.15
C PRO A 138 -6.90 1.86 5.51
N CYS A 139 -7.93 1.01 5.49
CA CYS A 139 -8.65 0.57 6.70
C CYS A 139 -8.47 -0.89 7.07
N GLY A 140 -7.68 -1.64 6.31
CA GLY A 140 -7.68 -3.08 6.46
C GLY A 140 -7.13 -3.80 5.26
N PHE A 141 -7.20 -5.11 5.32
CA PHE A 141 -6.66 -5.98 4.30
C PHE A 141 -7.47 -7.26 4.15
N LEU A 142 -7.47 -7.81 2.94
CA LEU A 142 -7.93 -9.18 2.68
C LEU A 142 -6.78 -10.13 2.96
N PHE A 143 -7.05 -11.21 3.69
CA PHE A 143 -6.05 -12.22 3.99
C PHE A 143 -6.59 -13.63 3.84
N ASP A 144 -5.66 -14.56 3.65
CA ASP A 144 -5.87 -15.98 3.90
C ASP A 144 -4.91 -16.44 4.97
N LEU A 145 -5.42 -17.26 5.88
CA LEU A 145 -4.68 -17.79 6.99
C LEU A 145 -4.87 -19.31 7.00
N GLU A 146 -3.78 -20.01 6.71
CA GLU A 146 -3.66 -21.45 6.74
C GLU A 146 -2.82 -21.88 7.93
N VAL A 147 -3.26 -22.90 8.66
CA VAL A 147 -2.51 -23.48 9.76
C VAL A 147 -2.64 -25.00 9.77
N SER A 148 -1.62 -25.67 10.28
CA SER A 148 -1.60 -27.12 10.45
C SER A 148 -0.83 -27.55 11.68
N HIS A 149 -1.32 -28.61 12.33
CA HIS A 149 -0.65 -29.28 13.44
C HIS A 149 -0.90 -30.79 13.36
N GLY A 150 0.08 -31.53 12.86
CA GLY A 150 -0.09 -32.93 12.50
C GLY A 150 -1.13 -33.09 11.38
N ALA A 151 -2.15 -33.92 11.60
CA ALA A 151 -3.24 -34.13 10.64
C ALA A 151 -4.41 -33.11 10.75
N HIS A 152 -4.32 -32.15 11.67
CA HIS A 152 -5.34 -31.11 11.83
C HIS A 152 -4.93 -29.87 11.06
N SER A 153 -5.85 -29.30 10.30
CA SER A 153 -5.67 -28.05 9.55
C SER A 153 -6.74 -27.03 9.89
N GLY A 154 -6.50 -25.77 9.53
CA GLY A 154 -7.48 -24.71 9.55
C GLY A 154 -7.23 -23.72 8.42
N PHE A 155 -8.31 -23.08 7.95
CA PHE A 155 -8.28 -22.13 6.84
C PHE A 155 -9.29 -21.00 7.09
N ILE A 156 -8.85 -19.75 6.94
CA ILE A 156 -9.71 -18.57 6.99
C ILE A 156 -9.36 -17.68 5.79
N THR A 157 -10.36 -17.26 5.02
CA THR A 157 -10.28 -16.08 4.15
C THR A 157 -11.21 -15.03 4.71
N ALA A 158 -10.68 -13.86 5.07
CA ALA A 158 -11.48 -12.80 5.66
C ALA A 158 -10.86 -11.40 5.47
N TYR A 159 -11.58 -10.40 5.95
CA TYR A 159 -11.13 -9.02 5.99
C TYR A 159 -10.68 -8.65 7.40
N GLY A 160 -9.41 -8.27 7.55
CA GLY A 160 -8.85 -7.71 8.76
C GLY A 160 -8.97 -6.19 8.74
N ARG A 161 -9.51 -5.59 9.81
CA ARG A 161 -9.63 -4.14 9.96
C ARG A 161 -8.44 -3.59 10.73
N ILE A 162 -7.68 -2.69 10.10
CA ILE A 162 -6.60 -1.94 10.76
C ILE A 162 -7.24 -0.95 11.73
N VAL A 163 -6.81 -0.99 12.99
CA VAL A 163 -7.30 -0.11 14.08
C VAL A 163 -6.25 0.88 14.55
N SER A 164 -4.98 0.54 14.37
CA SER A 164 -3.86 1.42 14.64
C SER A 164 -2.72 1.09 13.69
N ARG A 165 -1.62 1.84 13.79
CA ARG A 165 -0.43 1.65 12.95
C ARG A 165 -0.06 0.17 12.79
N ASP A 166 0.00 -0.57 13.90
CA ASP A 166 0.56 -1.93 13.95
C ASP A 166 -0.44 -3.00 14.38
N ILE A 167 -1.72 -2.64 14.50
CA ILE A 167 -2.77 -3.55 14.98
C ILE A 167 -3.91 -3.59 13.97
N ALA A 168 -4.31 -4.82 13.62
CA ALA A 168 -5.56 -5.10 12.92
C ALA A 168 -6.34 -6.19 13.67
N TYR A 169 -7.64 -6.28 13.43
CA TYR A 169 -8.47 -7.35 14.00
C TYR A 169 -9.50 -7.85 12.99
N CYS A 170 -9.96 -9.08 13.18
CA CYS A 170 -10.99 -9.71 12.37
C CYS A 170 -11.98 -10.42 13.30
N ARG A 171 -13.29 -10.34 12.99
CA ARG A 171 -14.33 -11.11 13.67
C ARG A 171 -14.99 -12.07 12.69
N LEU A 172 -15.23 -13.28 13.16
CA LEU A 172 -15.67 -14.41 12.34
C LEU A 172 -16.86 -15.08 13.02
N SER A 173 -17.93 -15.34 12.27
CA SER A 173 -19.04 -16.14 12.79
C SER A 173 -18.63 -17.61 12.87
N ASN A 174 -18.81 -18.23 14.04
CA ASN A 174 -18.63 -19.67 14.23
C ASN A 174 -19.94 -20.46 13.95
N GLY A 175 -20.86 -19.88 13.19
CA GLY A 175 -22.24 -20.38 13.02
C GLY A 175 -23.26 -19.55 13.81
N GLU A 176 -24.50 -20.03 13.88
CA GLU A 176 -25.63 -19.27 14.45
C GLU A 176 -25.65 -19.26 15.99
N THR A 177 -25.13 -20.30 16.62
CA THR A 177 -25.27 -20.54 18.08
C THR A 177 -24.00 -20.28 18.86
N GLU A 178 -22.84 -20.31 18.20
CA GLU A 178 -21.54 -20.16 18.84
C GLU A 178 -21.11 -18.69 18.89
N PRO A 179 -20.39 -18.26 19.93
CA PRO A 179 -19.80 -16.92 19.98
C PRO A 179 -18.90 -16.66 18.76
N GLU A 180 -18.81 -15.40 18.32
CA GLU A 180 -17.89 -15.00 17.26
C GLU A 180 -16.43 -15.31 17.66
N GLY A 181 -15.68 -15.85 16.70
CA GLY A 181 -14.22 -15.92 16.78
C GLY A 181 -13.62 -14.54 16.53
N GLU A 182 -12.45 -14.28 17.12
CA GLU A 182 -11.75 -13.01 16.98
C GLU A 182 -10.25 -13.25 16.80
N LEU A 183 -9.69 -12.69 15.74
CA LEU A 183 -8.26 -12.66 15.47
C LEU A 183 -7.73 -11.23 15.65
N ILE A 184 -6.58 -11.10 16.29
CA ILE A 184 -5.84 -9.85 16.43
C ILE A 184 -4.47 -10.03 15.78
N PHE A 185 -4.12 -9.14 14.87
CA PHE A 185 -2.83 -9.11 14.19
C PHE A 185 -2.00 -7.98 14.78
N ARG A 186 -0.80 -8.28 15.28
CA ARG A 186 0.15 -7.29 15.78
C ARG A 186 1.45 -7.37 15.01
N ARG A 187 1.83 -6.28 14.36
CA ARG A 187 3.14 -6.18 13.73
C ARG A 187 4.20 -5.83 14.74
N ARG A 188 5.38 -6.39 14.54
CA ARG A 188 6.62 -5.93 15.17
C ARG A 188 7.82 -6.20 14.27
N ILE A 189 8.91 -5.52 14.57
CA ILE A 189 10.22 -5.80 14.00
C ILE A 189 11.09 -6.30 15.15
N ASP A 190 11.71 -7.47 14.97
CA ASP A 190 12.63 -8.05 15.94
C ASP A 190 13.93 -8.45 15.23
N ASN A 191 15.06 -7.88 15.66
CA ASN A 191 16.38 -8.09 15.04
C ASN A 191 16.39 -7.96 13.51
N GLY A 192 15.62 -7.01 12.97
CA GLY A 192 15.50 -6.76 11.53
C GLY A 192 14.63 -7.77 10.77
N ARG A 193 13.94 -8.69 11.47
CA ARG A 193 12.90 -9.56 10.90
C ARG A 193 11.53 -8.96 11.15
N ARG A 194 10.67 -9.03 10.14
CA ARG A 194 9.28 -8.58 10.22
C ARG A 194 8.42 -9.73 10.72
N ILE A 195 7.59 -9.44 11.72
CA ILE A 195 6.74 -10.44 12.36
C ILE A 195 5.31 -9.88 12.43
N ILE A 196 4.35 -10.70 12.04
CA ILE A 196 2.94 -10.56 12.43
C ILE A 196 2.65 -11.62 13.48
N GLU A 197 2.42 -11.18 14.71
CA GLU A 197 1.83 -12.03 15.73
C GLU A 197 0.32 -12.06 15.51
N VAL A 198 -0.22 -13.26 15.27
CA VAL A 198 -1.65 -13.51 15.25
C VAL A 198 -2.03 -14.05 16.62
N GLU A 199 -2.95 -13.37 17.29
CA GLU A 199 -3.60 -13.84 18.51
C GLU A 199 -5.04 -14.23 18.18
N GLU A 200 -5.45 -15.39 18.65
CA GLU A 200 -6.85 -15.78 18.64
C GLU A 200 -7.50 -15.40 19.97
N ALA A 201 -8.00 -14.16 20.05
CA ALA A 201 -8.61 -13.61 21.26
C ALA A 201 -9.95 -14.30 21.61
N SER A 202 -10.66 -14.79 20.60
CA SER A 202 -11.82 -15.68 20.76
C SER A 202 -11.69 -16.85 19.77
N PRO A 203 -11.90 -18.12 20.18
CA PRO A 203 -11.69 -19.29 19.34
C PRO A 203 -12.46 -19.26 18.01
N CYS A 204 -11.76 -19.42 16.89
CA CYS A 204 -12.34 -19.54 15.55
C CYS A 204 -12.60 -21.02 15.21
N ILE A 205 -13.40 -21.69 16.04
CA ILE A 205 -13.57 -23.15 16.02
C ILE A 205 -14.16 -23.70 14.73
N TYR A 206 -14.99 -22.92 14.01
CA TYR A 206 -15.61 -23.37 12.77
C TYR A 206 -14.59 -23.58 11.63
N PHE A 207 -13.44 -22.92 11.74
CA PHE A 207 -12.45 -22.82 10.66
C PHE A 207 -11.25 -23.77 10.83
N ARG A 208 -11.23 -24.62 11.86
CA ARG A 208 -10.05 -25.47 12.16
C ARG A 208 -10.37 -26.78 12.85
N GLY A 209 -9.49 -27.76 12.67
CA GLY A 209 -9.49 -29.01 13.43
C GLY A 209 -8.99 -28.81 14.88
N ALA A 210 -9.37 -29.73 15.78
CA ALA A 210 -9.22 -29.60 17.23
C ALA A 210 -7.81 -29.30 17.77
N ARG A 211 -6.74 -29.58 17.02
CA ARG A 211 -5.34 -29.28 17.41
C ARG A 211 -4.67 -28.20 16.57
N ALA A 212 -5.33 -27.71 15.53
CA ALA A 212 -4.82 -26.58 14.76
C ALA A 212 -5.14 -25.29 15.54
N SER A 213 -4.20 -24.34 15.52
CA SER A 213 -4.39 -23.02 16.11
C SER A 213 -3.97 -21.95 15.12
N PHE A 214 -4.77 -20.88 15.04
CA PHE A 214 -4.44 -19.70 14.23
C PHE A 214 -3.42 -18.78 14.93
N GLY A 215 -3.24 -18.96 16.24
CA GLY A 215 -2.35 -18.13 17.03
C GLY A 215 -0.87 -18.48 16.87
N GLY A 216 -0.03 -17.47 16.70
CA GLY A 216 1.43 -17.59 16.70
C GLY A 216 2.13 -16.49 15.90
N ASN A 217 3.43 -16.65 15.73
CA ASN A 217 4.26 -15.67 15.01
C ASN A 217 4.42 -16.08 13.55
N PHE A 218 4.07 -15.18 12.64
CA PHE A 218 4.30 -15.30 11.21
C PHE A 218 5.43 -14.36 10.81
N VAL A 219 6.51 -14.93 10.28
CA VAL A 219 7.73 -14.21 9.92
C VAL A 219 7.78 -14.07 8.42
N ARG A 220 8.29 -12.93 7.95
CA ARG A 220 8.51 -12.70 6.54
C ARG A 220 10.00 -12.66 6.20
N ASP A 221 10.32 -13.25 5.05
CA ASP A 221 11.64 -13.19 4.45
C ASP A 221 11.99 -11.77 3.96
N ARG A 222 13.26 -11.57 3.65
CA ARG A 222 13.73 -10.27 3.14
C ARG A 222 13.08 -9.95 1.80
N GLU A 223 12.69 -8.70 1.64
CA GLU A 223 12.15 -8.18 0.40
C GLU A 223 13.17 -7.17 -0.18
N PRO A 224 14.02 -7.57 -1.15
CA PRO A 224 15.22 -6.81 -1.50
C PRO A 224 14.94 -5.40 -2.02
N TRP A 225 13.81 -5.20 -2.72
CA TRP A 225 13.40 -3.88 -3.21
C TRP A 225 12.75 -3.03 -2.11
N PHE A 226 11.91 -3.62 -1.26
CA PHE A 226 11.24 -2.89 -0.19
C PHE A 226 12.21 -2.51 0.93
N ASP A 227 13.00 -3.46 1.42
CA ASP A 227 13.87 -3.26 2.58
C ASP A 227 14.97 -2.22 2.33
N ARG A 228 15.31 -1.97 1.06
CA ARG A 228 16.27 -0.93 0.65
C ARG A 228 15.65 0.42 0.30
N GLY A 229 14.33 0.54 0.35
CA GLY A 229 13.63 1.78 0.05
C GLY A 229 13.41 2.04 -1.43
N PHE A 230 13.60 1.04 -2.30
CA PHE A 230 13.42 1.18 -3.74
C PHE A 230 11.97 1.02 -4.17
N MET A 231 11.21 0.18 -3.48
CA MET A 231 9.78 0.00 -3.77
C MET A 231 8.95 0.07 -2.50
N ASN A 232 7.77 0.66 -2.61
CA ASN A 232 6.75 0.64 -1.56
C ASN A 232 5.89 -0.63 -1.65
N GLU A 233 5.00 -0.77 -0.67
CA GLU A 233 4.11 -1.92 -0.52
C GLU A 233 3.26 -2.19 -1.78
N LEU A 234 2.72 -1.13 -2.40
CA LEU A 234 1.88 -1.24 -3.60
C LEU A 234 2.68 -1.72 -4.82
N GLU A 235 3.92 -1.26 -4.94
CA GLU A 235 4.83 -1.63 -6.04
C GLU A 235 5.26 -3.09 -5.92
N ILE A 236 5.64 -3.57 -4.73
CA ILE A 236 5.93 -5.00 -4.55
C ILE A 236 4.69 -5.84 -4.80
N ALA A 237 3.51 -5.41 -4.34
CA ALA A 237 2.26 -6.11 -4.59
C ALA A 237 1.93 -6.23 -6.09
N ARG A 238 2.29 -5.20 -6.88
CA ARG A 238 2.15 -5.22 -8.33
C ARG A 238 3.17 -6.16 -8.98
N LEU A 239 4.43 -6.10 -8.55
CA LEU A 239 5.49 -6.98 -9.04
C LEU A 239 5.13 -8.45 -8.79
N HIS A 240 4.64 -8.77 -7.60
CA HIS A 240 4.16 -10.11 -7.26
C HIS A 240 3.03 -10.57 -8.16
N ARG A 241 1.99 -9.74 -8.38
CA ARG A 241 0.89 -10.09 -9.30
C ARG A 241 1.35 -10.31 -10.73
N MET A 242 2.38 -9.58 -11.17
CA MET A 242 2.91 -9.68 -12.51
C MET A 242 3.75 -10.96 -12.71
N LEU A 243 4.62 -11.29 -11.74
CA LEU A 243 5.55 -12.44 -11.85
C LEU A 243 4.96 -13.75 -11.35
N GLY A 244 4.05 -13.69 -10.39
CA GLY A 244 3.49 -14.83 -9.67
C GLY A 244 4.57 -15.79 -9.20
N LYS A 245 4.52 -17.06 -9.64
CA LYS A 245 5.51 -18.09 -9.26
C LYS A 245 6.97 -17.76 -9.60
N ASN A 246 7.22 -16.78 -10.49
CA ASN A 246 8.57 -16.37 -10.87
C ASN A 246 9.20 -15.35 -9.91
N LEU A 247 8.43 -14.80 -8.96
CA LEU A 247 8.92 -13.76 -8.07
C LEU A 247 10.09 -14.25 -7.20
N GLU A 248 10.01 -15.48 -6.69
CA GLU A 248 11.07 -16.05 -5.85
C GLU A 248 12.39 -16.21 -6.61
N LYS A 249 12.33 -16.70 -7.86
CA LYS A 249 13.50 -16.78 -8.74
C LYS A 249 14.13 -15.41 -8.98
N MET A 250 13.30 -14.40 -9.23
CA MET A 250 13.78 -13.03 -9.39
C MET A 250 14.40 -12.47 -8.10
N ARG A 251 13.80 -12.73 -6.92
CA ARG A 251 14.37 -12.35 -5.62
C ARG A 251 15.77 -12.95 -5.43
N ASN A 252 15.97 -14.21 -5.83
CA ASN A 252 17.28 -14.88 -5.75
C ASN A 252 18.33 -14.22 -6.67
N CYS A 253 17.92 -13.57 -7.75
CA CYS A 253 18.80 -12.79 -8.63
C CYS A 253 19.04 -11.35 -8.12
N THR A 254 18.47 -10.98 -6.97
CA THR A 254 18.41 -9.61 -6.48
C THR A 254 19.06 -9.50 -5.10
N SER A 255 20.40 -9.49 -5.05
CA SER A 255 21.13 -9.26 -3.80
C SER A 255 21.52 -7.80 -3.64
N ASP A 256 22.41 -7.27 -4.48
CA ASP A 256 22.88 -5.89 -4.48
C ASP A 256 22.00 -5.06 -5.40
N VAL A 257 21.27 -4.10 -4.82
CA VAL A 257 20.25 -3.34 -5.52
C VAL A 257 20.69 -1.88 -5.64
N SER A 258 20.54 -1.32 -6.84
CA SER A 258 20.89 0.06 -7.15
C SER A 258 19.93 0.65 -8.17
N GLU A 259 19.81 1.99 -8.15
CA GLU A 259 19.11 2.72 -9.21
C GLU A 259 19.95 2.78 -10.49
N ARG A 260 19.27 2.83 -11.62
CA ARG A 260 19.86 3.05 -12.95
C ARG A 260 19.17 4.20 -13.65
N ASP A 261 19.87 4.76 -14.64
CA ASP A 261 19.30 5.75 -15.55
C ASP A 261 18.22 5.11 -16.43
N ASN A 262 17.20 5.89 -16.74
CA ASN A 262 16.14 5.51 -17.68
C ASN A 262 16.47 6.06 -19.08
N LEU A 263 16.58 5.16 -20.06
CA LEU A 263 16.88 5.49 -21.45
C LEU A 263 15.61 5.66 -22.32
N ASP A 264 14.43 5.37 -21.76
CA ASP A 264 13.14 5.50 -22.41
C ASP A 264 12.48 6.84 -22.02
N GLU A 265 12.89 7.93 -22.68
CA GLU A 265 12.43 9.31 -22.36
C GLU A 265 10.90 9.50 -22.38
N GLU A 266 10.19 8.73 -23.20
CA GLU A 266 8.73 8.77 -23.31
C GLU A 266 8.02 8.13 -22.10
N VAL A 267 8.75 7.29 -21.35
CA VAL A 267 8.25 6.56 -20.19
C VAL A 267 8.92 7.14 -18.96
N MET A 268 8.23 7.97 -18.17
CA MET A 268 8.79 8.48 -16.91
C MET A 268 8.79 7.39 -15.82
N ALA A 269 9.73 6.46 -15.90
CA ALA A 269 9.90 5.35 -14.97
C ALA A 269 11.15 5.49 -14.09
N ARG A 270 11.04 5.00 -12.85
CA ARG A 270 12.17 4.71 -11.99
C ARG A 270 12.69 3.31 -12.32
N VAL A 271 14.02 3.16 -12.33
CA VAL A 271 14.67 1.92 -12.75
C VAL A 271 15.55 1.42 -11.63
N VAL A 272 15.35 0.16 -11.25
CA VAL A 272 16.06 -0.49 -10.16
C VAL A 272 16.62 -1.80 -10.68
N SER A 273 17.92 -1.99 -10.54
CA SER A 273 18.61 -3.23 -10.92
C SER A 273 19.20 -3.93 -9.72
N GLY A 274 19.21 -5.26 -9.78
CA GLY A 274 19.75 -6.17 -8.79
C GLY A 274 20.80 -7.10 -9.39
N GLY A 275 21.78 -7.51 -8.60
CA GLY A 275 22.70 -8.58 -8.97
C GLY A 275 23.23 -9.34 -7.76
N VAL A 276 23.77 -10.54 -7.98
CA VAL A 276 24.46 -11.30 -6.92
C VAL A 276 25.97 -11.10 -7.06
N ALA A 277 26.62 -10.63 -6.00
CA ALA A 277 28.05 -10.35 -5.99
C ALA A 277 28.86 -11.57 -6.47
N GLY A 278 29.68 -11.37 -7.52
CA GLY A 278 30.49 -12.42 -8.13
C GLY A 278 29.76 -13.31 -9.15
N LEU A 279 28.46 -13.10 -9.36
CA LEU A 279 27.61 -13.82 -10.33
C LEU A 279 26.87 -12.85 -11.27
N TYR A 280 27.44 -11.67 -11.50
CA TYR A 280 26.98 -10.76 -12.55
C TYR A 280 26.97 -11.49 -13.92
N THR A 281 26.07 -11.08 -14.80
CA THR A 281 25.71 -11.72 -16.08
C THR A 281 25.13 -13.14 -15.98
N ILE A 282 24.87 -13.64 -14.76
CA ILE A 282 24.27 -14.96 -14.50
C ILE A 282 23.09 -14.85 -13.53
N MET A 283 23.20 -13.97 -12.54
CA MET A 283 22.16 -13.71 -11.54
C MET A 283 21.97 -12.20 -11.41
N GLU A 284 21.18 -11.66 -12.34
CA GLU A 284 20.79 -10.26 -12.35
C GLU A 284 19.30 -10.09 -12.56
N SER A 285 18.80 -8.94 -12.13
CA SER A 285 17.41 -8.55 -12.23
C SER A 285 17.27 -7.06 -12.51
N ILE A 286 16.17 -6.65 -13.13
CA ILE A 286 15.83 -5.26 -13.36
C ILE A 286 14.32 -5.07 -13.27
N VAL A 287 13.90 -3.95 -12.68
CA VAL A 287 12.50 -3.50 -12.67
C VAL A 287 12.44 -2.03 -13.06
N MET A 288 11.59 -1.72 -14.03
CA MET A 288 11.16 -0.36 -14.35
C MET A 288 9.71 -0.19 -13.89
N PHE A 289 9.37 0.93 -13.27
CA PHE A 289 8.00 1.20 -12.84
C PHE A 289 7.74 2.70 -12.69
N ASN A 290 6.46 3.10 -12.76
CA ASN A 290 6.06 4.51 -12.59
C ASN A 290 4.80 4.69 -11.74
N GLY A 291 4.45 5.95 -11.48
CA GLY A 291 3.30 6.34 -10.67
C GLY A 291 1.94 5.96 -11.28
N ASN A 292 1.87 5.75 -12.60
CA ASN A 292 0.65 5.29 -13.28
C ASN A 292 0.40 3.78 -13.08
N GLY A 293 1.33 3.09 -12.42
CA GLY A 293 1.27 1.66 -12.18
C GLY A 293 1.71 0.82 -13.37
N GLU A 294 2.38 1.40 -14.35
CA GLU A 294 3.06 0.68 -15.42
C GLU A 294 4.34 0.05 -14.85
N MET A 295 4.63 -1.18 -15.25
CA MET A 295 5.74 -1.96 -14.72
C MET A 295 6.31 -2.92 -15.78
N TRP A 296 7.63 -3.05 -15.75
CA TRP A 296 8.44 -3.97 -16.53
C TRP A 296 9.43 -4.64 -15.59
N ALA A 297 9.62 -5.93 -15.71
CA ALA A 297 10.59 -6.66 -14.92
C ALA A 297 11.29 -7.71 -15.77
N ALA A 298 12.59 -7.88 -15.54
CA ALA A 298 13.33 -8.97 -16.13
C ALA A 298 14.35 -9.54 -15.15
N TYR A 299 14.69 -10.82 -15.34
CA TYR A 299 15.78 -11.47 -14.60
C TYR A 299 16.39 -12.59 -15.42
N ILE A 300 17.61 -12.97 -15.07
CA ILE A 300 18.32 -14.09 -15.69
C ILE A 300 17.86 -15.40 -15.03
N ASP A 301 17.34 -16.33 -15.83
CA ASP A 301 16.94 -17.69 -15.42
C ASP A 301 17.79 -18.67 -16.24
N ASP A 302 18.89 -19.15 -15.65
CA ASP A 302 19.91 -19.97 -16.31
C ASP A 302 20.52 -19.29 -17.56
N ALA A 303 20.15 -19.74 -18.76
CA ALA A 303 20.68 -19.27 -20.04
C ALA A 303 19.67 -18.44 -20.83
N MET A 304 18.67 -17.86 -20.16
CA MET A 304 17.67 -17.00 -20.78
C MET A 304 17.28 -15.83 -19.89
N VAL A 305 16.75 -14.77 -20.50
CA VAL A 305 16.15 -13.64 -19.80
C VAL A 305 14.65 -13.85 -19.75
N ARG A 306 14.06 -13.91 -18.55
CA ARG A 306 12.60 -13.88 -18.38
C ARG A 306 12.16 -12.44 -18.30
N TYR A 307 11.20 -12.04 -19.13
CA TYR A 307 10.70 -10.68 -19.18
C TYR A 307 9.18 -10.64 -18.97
N PHE A 308 8.73 -9.69 -18.16
CA PHE A 308 7.34 -9.48 -17.78
C PHE A 308 6.98 -8.00 -17.90
N THR A 309 5.77 -7.71 -18.34
CA THR A 309 5.22 -6.35 -18.27
C THR A 309 3.70 -6.37 -18.14
N ASN A 310 3.14 -5.37 -17.47
CA ASN A 310 1.71 -5.11 -17.49
C ASN A 310 1.29 -4.11 -18.58
N VAL A 311 2.23 -3.63 -19.40
CA VAL A 311 2.01 -2.64 -20.45
C VAL A 311 1.84 -3.35 -21.80
N PRO A 312 0.64 -3.32 -22.42
CA PRO A 312 0.35 -4.09 -23.64
C PRO A 312 1.31 -3.83 -24.81
N ALA A 313 1.73 -2.57 -24.99
CA ALA A 313 2.63 -2.18 -26.09
C ALA A 313 4.02 -2.83 -26.00
N TYR A 314 4.44 -3.24 -24.80
CA TYR A 314 5.77 -3.80 -24.54
C TYR A 314 5.76 -5.32 -24.33
N ARG A 315 4.65 -6.02 -24.59
CA ARG A 315 4.55 -7.47 -24.35
C ARG A 315 5.56 -8.30 -25.14
N ASN A 316 5.94 -7.84 -26.34
CA ASN A 316 6.85 -8.55 -27.23
C ASN A 316 8.05 -7.69 -27.67
N VAL A 317 8.30 -6.59 -26.94
CA VAL A 317 9.37 -5.63 -27.25
C VAL A 317 9.96 -5.14 -25.93
N LEU A 318 11.29 -5.16 -25.83
CA LEU A 318 12.00 -4.62 -24.68
C LEU A 318 12.05 -3.08 -24.73
N PRO A 319 11.83 -2.40 -23.59
CA PRO A 319 12.26 -1.01 -23.41
C PRO A 319 13.77 -0.88 -23.64
N LYS A 320 14.23 0.27 -24.15
CA LYS A 320 15.66 0.52 -24.42
C LYS A 320 16.50 0.33 -23.17
N THR A 321 15.97 0.69 -22.01
CA THR A 321 16.64 0.54 -20.72
C THR A 321 16.92 -0.93 -20.36
N ILE A 322 15.95 -1.83 -20.60
CA ILE A 322 16.16 -3.27 -20.35
C ILE A 322 17.08 -3.86 -21.42
N ASP A 323 17.02 -3.33 -22.65
CA ASP A 323 17.92 -3.69 -23.73
C ASP A 323 19.39 -3.34 -23.43
N ASP A 324 19.63 -2.17 -22.85
CA ASP A 324 20.94 -1.73 -22.39
C ASP A 324 21.43 -2.57 -21.20
N TRP A 325 20.54 -2.87 -20.24
CA TRP A 325 20.87 -3.74 -19.11
C TRP A 325 21.38 -5.12 -19.54
N ARG A 326 20.79 -5.72 -20.59
CA ARG A 326 21.23 -7.02 -21.12
C ARG A 326 22.48 -6.96 -22.02
N SER A 327 23.08 -5.80 -22.25
CA SER A 327 24.23 -5.66 -23.15
C SER A 327 25.42 -6.56 -22.78
N GLY A 328 25.62 -6.84 -21.48
CA GLY A 328 26.64 -7.76 -20.98
C GLY A 328 26.38 -9.24 -21.24
N PHE A 329 25.18 -9.61 -21.69
CA PHE A 329 24.74 -10.97 -21.97
C PHE A 329 23.74 -10.99 -23.15
N ALA A 330 24.04 -10.20 -24.19
CA ALA A 330 23.12 -9.94 -25.31
C ALA A 330 22.75 -11.19 -26.12
N ASP A 331 23.58 -12.24 -26.06
CA ASP A 331 23.36 -13.52 -26.74
C ASP A 331 22.29 -14.39 -26.05
N MET A 332 21.90 -14.08 -24.80
CA MET A 332 20.85 -14.82 -24.11
C MET A 332 19.48 -14.55 -24.75
N PRO A 333 18.71 -15.58 -25.13
CA PRO A 333 17.36 -15.41 -25.63
C PRO A 333 16.45 -14.80 -24.55
N VAL A 334 15.49 -14.00 -25.01
CA VAL A 334 14.48 -13.38 -24.15
C VAL A 334 13.17 -14.16 -24.29
N ASP A 335 12.66 -14.64 -23.16
CA ASP A 335 11.32 -15.20 -23.05
C ASP A 335 10.34 -14.13 -22.58
N TYR A 336 9.40 -13.77 -23.45
CA TYR A 336 8.36 -12.80 -23.19
C TYR A 336 7.20 -13.49 -22.46
N CYS A 337 7.24 -13.43 -21.13
CA CYS A 337 6.29 -14.12 -20.29
C CYS A 337 4.97 -13.32 -20.19
N GLU A 338 3.85 -14.02 -20.39
CA GLU A 338 2.54 -13.45 -20.06
C GLU A 338 2.43 -13.28 -18.54
N PRO A 339 1.95 -12.13 -18.04
CA PRO A 339 1.73 -11.95 -16.61
C PRO A 339 0.70 -12.95 -16.10
N GLU A 340 0.92 -13.50 -14.91
CA GLU A 340 -0.01 -14.38 -14.20
C GLU A 340 -1.22 -13.57 -13.70
N MET A 341 -1.93 -12.84 -14.57
CA MET A 341 -3.21 -12.21 -14.25
C MET A 341 -4.31 -13.27 -14.17
N ALA A 342 -4.18 -14.22 -13.26
CA ALA A 342 -5.29 -15.04 -12.84
C ALA A 342 -5.85 -14.43 -11.54
N LEU A 343 -7.00 -13.75 -11.64
CA LEU A 343 -7.88 -13.65 -10.47
C LEU A 343 -8.08 -15.09 -9.96
N PRO A 344 -7.79 -15.39 -8.68
CA PRO A 344 -8.08 -16.72 -8.15
C PRO A 344 -9.56 -17.01 -8.39
N LYS A 345 -9.87 -18.19 -8.93
CA LYS A 345 -11.25 -18.65 -8.96
C LYS A 345 -11.74 -18.63 -7.51
N LEU A 346 -12.73 -17.80 -7.22
CA LEU A 346 -13.55 -17.96 -6.02
C LEU A 346 -14.22 -19.32 -6.18
N ASN A 347 -13.62 -20.35 -5.58
CA ASN A 347 -14.31 -21.61 -5.41
C ASN A 347 -15.42 -21.32 -4.40
N GLY A 348 -16.65 -21.23 -4.92
CA GLY A 348 -17.85 -21.08 -4.11
C GLY A 348 -18.24 -22.36 -3.39
#